data_AF-A0A6P0MEJ8-F1
#
_entry.id   AF-A0A6P0MEJ8-F1
#
_cell.length_a   1.000
_cell.length_b   1.000
_cell.length_c   1.000
_cell.angle_alpha   90.00
_cell.angle_beta   90.00
_cell.angle_gamma   90.00
#
_symmetry.space_group_name_H-M   'P 1'
#
loop_
_entity.id
_entity.type
_entity.pdbx_description
1 polymer ?
#
loop_
_entity_poly.entity_id
_entity_poly.type
_entity_poly.pdbx_seq_one_letter_code
_entity_poly.pdbx_strand_id
1 'polypeptide(L)'
;IFGIAGARTEMPGCSLCMGNQARVADKATVFSTSTHNFNNRMGKGARVYLGSAELAAACALLGRIPSAEEYQSIVAEKINPFASDLYQYLNFDQIAGFEDEGRVIPIEEMPKIEDILGIPAGTLK
;
A
#
# COMPACT_ATOMS: atom_id res chain seq x y z
N ILE A 1 -17.00 3.28 -2.23
CA ILE A 1 -16.32 3.93 -3.38
C ILE A 1 -15.71 2.88 -4.31
N PHE A 2 -14.66 2.16 -3.92
CA PHE A 2 -13.96 1.21 -4.80
C PHE A 2 -14.84 0.11 -5.43
N GLY A 3 -15.75 -0.51 -4.66
CA GLY A 3 -16.65 -1.52 -5.20
C GLY A 3 -17.62 -1.00 -6.28
N ILE A 4 -18.10 0.24 -6.14
CA ILE A 4 -18.96 0.89 -7.14
C ILE A 4 -18.17 1.17 -8.43
N ALA A 5 -16.88 1.49 -8.31
CA ALA A 5 -15.99 1.68 -9.44
C ALA A 5 -15.52 0.37 -10.10
N GLY A 6 -15.95 -0.80 -9.60
CA GLY A 6 -15.54 -2.12 -10.11
C GLY A 6 -14.11 -2.53 -9.74
N ALA A 7 -13.48 -1.86 -8.77
CA ALA A 7 -12.15 -2.22 -8.31
C ALA A 7 -12.18 -3.47 -7.41
N ARG A 8 -11.19 -4.34 -7.58
CA ARG A 8 -10.94 -5.48 -6.69
C ARG A 8 -10.05 -5.05 -5.53
N THR A 9 -10.51 -5.28 -4.30
CA THR A 9 -9.71 -5.10 -3.08
C THR A 9 -9.09 -6.42 -2.67
N GLU A 10 -7.82 -6.39 -2.26
CA GLU A 10 -7.06 -7.55 -1.78
C GLU A 10 -6.83 -7.43 -0.27
N MET A 11 -6.57 -8.56 0.39
CA MET A 11 -6.11 -8.53 1.78
C MET A 11 -4.76 -7.79 1.90
N PRO A 12 -4.51 -7.06 3.01
CA PRO A 12 -3.24 -6.35 3.20
C PRO A 12 -2.04 -7.30 3.07
N GLY A 13 -1.16 -7.01 2.11
CA GLY A 13 -0.02 -7.84 1.77
C GLY A 13 0.61 -7.45 0.43
N CYS A 14 1.62 -8.20 -0.03
CA CYS A 14 2.36 -7.86 -1.25
C CYS A 14 1.53 -7.98 -2.55
N SER A 15 0.50 -8.83 -2.57
CA SER A 15 -0.39 -9.01 -3.73
C SER A 15 0.37 -9.12 -5.07
N LEU A 16 -0.02 -8.35 -6.09
CA LEU A 16 0.57 -8.31 -7.42
C LEU A 16 2.02 -7.80 -7.46
N CYS A 17 2.50 -7.10 -6.43
CA CYS A 17 3.86 -6.54 -6.39
C CYS A 17 4.93 -7.64 -6.49
N MET A 18 4.70 -8.77 -5.82
CA MET A 18 5.63 -9.90 -5.83
C MET A 18 5.41 -10.86 -7.00
N GLY A 19 4.16 -10.98 -7.47
CA GLY A 19 3.81 -11.85 -8.60
C GLY A 19 3.92 -13.35 -8.32
N ASN A 20 3.98 -13.76 -7.05
CA ASN A 20 4.10 -15.15 -6.60
C ASN A 20 2.76 -15.82 -6.26
N GLN A 21 1.67 -15.05 -6.17
CA GLN A 21 0.32 -15.52 -5.87
C GLN A 21 -0.63 -15.08 -6.98
N ALA A 22 -1.13 -13.85 -6.89
CA ALA A 22 -1.92 -13.23 -7.94
C ALA A 22 -1.01 -12.80 -9.10
N ARG A 23 -1.53 -12.94 -10.32
CA ARG A 23 -0.88 -12.48 -11.56
C ARG A 23 -1.88 -11.76 -12.44
N VAL A 24 -1.38 -10.82 -13.22
CA VAL A 24 -2.18 -10.17 -14.28
C VAL A 24 -2.35 -11.12 -15.47
N ALA A 25 -3.31 -10.80 -16.33
CA ALA A 25 -3.49 -11.53 -17.58
C ALA A 25 -2.22 -11.50 -18.45
N ASP A 26 -1.98 -12.58 -19.19
CA ASP A 26 -0.86 -12.69 -20.10
C ASP A 26 -0.87 -11.55 -21.14
N LYS A 27 0.31 -10.98 -21.38
CA LYS A 27 0.54 -9.87 -22.32
C LYS A 27 -0.21 -8.57 -22.00
N ALA A 28 -0.76 -8.45 -20.78
CA ALA A 28 -1.41 -7.22 -20.34
C ALA A 28 -0.44 -6.04 -20.28
N THR A 29 -0.96 -4.84 -20.56
CA THR A 29 -0.28 -3.58 -20.22
C THR A 29 -0.79 -3.14 -18.85
N VAL A 30 0.12 -2.88 -17.92
CA VAL A 30 -0.20 -2.56 -16.52
C VAL A 30 0.47 -1.25 -16.14
N PHE A 31 -0.26 -0.39 -15.47
CA PHE A 31 0.30 0.73 -14.71
C PHE A 31 0.26 0.35 -13.23
N SER A 32 1.39 0.48 -12.53
CA SER A 32 1.56 -0.02 -11.17
C SER A 32 2.26 0.98 -10.26
N THR A 33 1.87 0.98 -8.99
CA THR A 33 2.53 1.72 -7.89
C THR A 33 3.54 0.87 -7.13
N SER A 34 3.83 -0.33 -7.61
CA SER A 34 4.84 -1.23 -7.05
C SER A 34 6.27 -0.70 -7.25
N THR A 35 7.23 -1.38 -6.63
CA THR A 35 8.65 -1.00 -6.70
C THR A 35 9.41 -1.51 -7.92
N HIS A 36 8.91 -2.53 -8.63
CA HIS A 36 9.66 -3.19 -9.72
C HIS A 36 8.78 -3.58 -10.90
N ASN A 37 9.35 -3.55 -12.12
CA ASN A 37 8.66 -3.88 -13.37
C ASN A 37 9.42 -4.89 -14.27
N PHE A 38 10.22 -5.77 -13.68
CA PHE A 38 10.98 -6.77 -14.44
C PHE A 38 10.09 -7.64 -15.33
N ASN A 39 10.63 -8.06 -16.48
CA ASN A 39 9.92 -8.94 -17.41
C ASN A 39 9.38 -10.19 -16.70
N ASN A 40 8.11 -10.51 -16.97
CA ASN A 40 7.39 -11.64 -16.38
C ASN A 40 7.12 -11.59 -14.87
N ARG A 41 7.45 -10.47 -14.18
CA ARG A 41 7.21 -10.32 -12.74
C ARG A 41 5.72 -10.44 -12.40
N MET A 42 4.89 -9.54 -12.94
CA MET A 42 3.45 -9.49 -12.62
C MET A 42 2.60 -10.47 -13.44
N GLY A 43 3.07 -10.87 -14.62
CA GLY A 43 2.32 -11.68 -15.57
C GLY A 43 3.19 -12.02 -16.78
N LYS A 44 2.90 -13.13 -17.48
CA LYS A 44 3.73 -13.58 -18.60
C LYS A 44 3.60 -12.60 -19.76
N GLY A 45 4.74 -12.06 -20.22
CA GLY A 45 4.79 -11.07 -21.29
C GLY A 45 4.10 -9.75 -20.96
N ALA A 46 3.77 -9.48 -19.70
CA ALA A 46 3.14 -8.22 -19.29
C ALA A 46 4.12 -7.04 -19.44
N ARG A 47 3.60 -5.90 -19.90
CA ARG A 47 4.35 -4.63 -19.96
C ARG A 47 3.92 -3.76 -18.80
N VAL A 48 4.84 -3.51 -17.86
CA VAL A 48 4.53 -2.83 -16.61
C VAL A 48 5.22 -1.47 -16.56
N TYR A 49 4.42 -0.42 -16.34
CA TYR A 49 4.86 0.96 -16.14
C TYR A 49 4.70 1.32 -14.67
N LEU A 50 5.68 2.04 -14.11
CA LEU A 50 5.68 2.46 -12.71
C LEU A 50 5.34 3.95 -12.59
N GLY A 51 4.60 4.31 -11.54
CA GLY A 51 4.33 5.71 -11.22
C GLY A 51 3.53 5.86 -9.92
N SER A 52 3.02 7.07 -9.67
CA SER A 52 2.32 7.41 -8.43
C SER A 52 0.89 6.86 -8.37
N ALA A 53 0.29 6.89 -7.18
CA ALA A 53 -1.09 6.44 -6.96
C ALA A 53 -2.11 7.33 -7.68
N GLU A 54 -1.88 8.64 -7.71
CA GLU A 54 -2.71 9.62 -8.41
C GLU A 54 -2.72 9.35 -9.91
N LEU A 55 -1.53 9.12 -10.50
CA LEU A 55 -1.42 8.79 -11.92
C LEU A 55 -2.01 7.41 -12.23
N ALA A 56 -1.87 6.43 -11.33
CA ALA A 56 -2.53 5.13 -11.48
C ALA A 56 -4.05 5.25 -11.48
N ALA A 57 -4.62 6.09 -10.60
CA ALA A 57 -6.05 6.36 -10.58
C ALA A 57 -6.52 7.07 -11.86
N ALA A 58 -5.75 8.04 -12.37
CA ALA A 58 -6.04 8.67 -13.66
C ALA A 58 -5.98 7.66 -14.83
N CYS A 59 -4.98 6.78 -14.85
CA CYS A 59 -4.89 5.70 -15.85
C CYS A 59 -6.08 4.75 -15.78
N ALA A 60 -6.53 4.38 -14.57
CA ALA A 60 -7.67 3.51 -14.37
C ALA A 60 -8.98 4.15 -14.84
N LEU A 61 -9.13 5.47 -14.65
CA LEU A 61 -10.30 6.22 -15.13
C LEU A 61 -10.33 6.33 -16.66
N LEU A 62 -9.18 6.59 -17.29
CA LEU A 62 -9.08 6.86 -18.73
C LEU A 62 -8.84 5.60 -19.58
N GLY A 63 -8.39 4.49 -18.98
CA GLY A 63 -8.00 3.27 -19.68
C GLY A 63 -6.68 3.38 -20.47
N ARG A 64 -5.93 4.48 -20.29
CA ARG A 64 -4.63 4.75 -20.94
C ARG A 64 -3.78 5.68 -20.08
N ILE A 65 -2.49 5.78 -20.38
CA ILE A 65 -1.62 6.80 -19.79
C ILE A 65 -2.05 8.17 -20.35
N PRO A 66 -2.40 9.16 -19.50
CA PRO A 66 -2.81 10.50 -19.93
C PRO A 66 -1.63 11.32 -20.46
N SER A 67 -1.94 12.41 -21.17
CA SER A 67 -0.97 13.48 -21.39
C SER A 67 -0.68 14.22 -20.08
N ALA A 68 0.41 14.99 -20.04
CA ALA A 68 0.73 15.80 -18.87
C ALA A 68 -0.38 16.81 -18.55
N GLU A 69 -0.98 17.43 -19.58
CA GLU A 69 -2.07 18.40 -19.42
C GLU A 69 -3.33 17.73 -18.85
N GLU A 70 -3.74 16.59 -19.40
CA GLU A 70 -4.89 15.83 -18.90
C GLU A 70 -4.71 15.43 -17.43
N TYR A 71 -3.50 14.97 -17.08
CA TYR A 71 -3.18 14.63 -15.70
C TYR A 71 -3.30 15.84 -14.77
N GLN A 72 -2.70 16.98 -15.14
CA GLN A 72 -2.75 18.19 -14.31
C GLN A 72 -4.19 18.69 -14.12
N SER A 73 -5.02 18.62 -15.15
CA SER A 73 -6.45 18.98 -15.03
C SER A 73 -7.18 18.07 -14.05
N ILE A 74 -6.98 16.75 -14.13
CA ILE A 74 -7.61 15.79 -13.20
C ILE A 74 -7.18 16.06 -11.75
N VAL A 75 -5.89 16.27 -11.52
CA VAL A 75 -5.35 16.56 -10.17
C VAL A 75 -5.93 17.86 -9.63
N ALA A 76 -5.97 18.91 -10.45
CA ALA A 76 -6.50 20.21 -10.06
C ALA A 76 -7.99 20.15 -9.68
N GLU A 77 -8.79 19.37 -10.39
CA GLU A 77 -10.23 19.29 -10.16
C GLU A 77 -10.60 18.29 -9.06
N LYS A 78 -9.92 17.14 -9.00
CA LYS A 78 -10.35 16.00 -8.16
C LYS A 78 -9.54 15.80 -6.88
N ILE A 79 -8.30 16.31 -6.82
CA ILE A 79 -7.37 16.04 -5.71
C ILE A 79 -7.10 17.32 -4.92
N ASN A 80 -6.66 18.39 -5.59
CA ASN A 80 -6.25 19.63 -4.94
C ASN A 80 -7.28 20.25 -3.97
N PRO A 81 -8.60 20.21 -4.25
CA PRO A 81 -9.60 20.76 -3.31
C PRO A 81 -9.64 20.07 -1.95
N PHE A 82 -9.11 18.84 -1.86
CA PHE A 82 -9.13 18.02 -0.65
C PHE A 82 -7.71 17.73 -0.13
N ALA A 83 -6.68 18.37 -0.69
CA ALA A 83 -5.29 18.03 -0.41
C ALA A 83 -4.91 18.18 1.08
N SER A 84 -5.54 19.10 1.82
CA SER A 84 -5.31 19.27 3.26
C SER A 84 -5.75 18.06 4.09
N ASP A 85 -6.78 17.35 3.63
CA ASP A 85 -7.45 16.30 4.40
C ASP A 85 -7.10 14.90 3.86
N LEU A 86 -6.63 14.81 2.61
CA LEU A 86 -6.33 13.54 1.94
C LEU A 86 -5.03 12.90 2.43
N TYR A 87 -3.98 13.68 2.65
CA TYR A 87 -2.62 13.18 2.93
C TYR A 87 -2.34 13.09 4.43
N GLN A 88 -3.24 12.43 5.18
CA GLN A 88 -3.09 12.19 6.61
C GLN A 88 -2.48 10.81 6.86
N TYR A 89 -1.42 10.77 7.68
CA TYR A 89 -0.82 9.51 8.14
C TYR A 89 -1.61 8.94 9.32
N LEU A 90 -1.56 7.62 9.46
CA LEU A 90 -2.18 6.93 10.59
C LEU A 90 -1.23 7.00 11.81
N ASN A 91 -1.51 7.95 12.71
CA ASN A 91 -0.78 8.13 13.97
C ASN A 91 -1.57 7.51 15.12
N PHE A 92 -1.19 6.31 15.55
CA PHE A 92 -1.93 5.55 16.57
C PHE A 92 -2.01 6.24 17.93
N ASP A 93 -0.98 7.02 18.27
CA ASP A 93 -0.92 7.86 19.47
C ASP A 93 -1.94 9.00 19.47
N GLN A 94 -2.46 9.38 18.30
CA GLN A 94 -3.44 10.46 18.14
C GLN A 94 -4.89 9.93 18.05
N ILE A 95 -5.07 8.60 18.05
CA ILE A 95 -6.38 7.97 17.99
C ILE A 95 -6.88 7.75 19.43
N ALA A 96 -7.92 8.49 19.80
CA ALA A 96 -8.52 8.37 21.13
C ALA A 96 -8.98 6.92 21.41
N GLY A 97 -8.52 6.37 22.53
CA GLY A 97 -8.87 5.01 22.97
C GLY A 97 -8.10 3.87 22.29
N PHE A 98 -7.11 4.17 21.43
CA PHE A 98 -6.33 3.11 20.76
C PHE A 98 -5.51 2.26 21.76
N GLU A 99 -5.06 2.88 22.84
CA GLU A 99 -4.34 2.22 23.93
C GLU A 99 -5.19 1.17 24.68
N ASP A 100 -6.52 1.32 24.68
CA ASP A 100 -7.45 0.37 25.29
C ASP A 100 -7.73 -0.87 24.41
N GLU A 101 -7.26 -0.89 23.14
CA GLU A 101 -7.48 -2.01 22.21
C GLU A 101 -6.57 -3.23 22.47
N GLY A 102 -5.82 -3.26 23.57
CA GLY A 102 -4.99 -4.40 23.99
C GLY A 102 -3.78 -4.65 23.09
N ARG A 103 -3.38 -3.64 22.30
CA ARG A 103 -2.19 -3.66 21.42
C ARG A 103 -1.01 -2.88 21.98
N VAL A 104 -1.19 -2.24 23.13
CA VAL A 104 -0.16 -1.55 23.89
C VAL A 104 0.20 -2.44 25.08
N ILE A 105 1.45 -2.87 25.14
CA ILE A 105 1.97 -3.64 26.27
C ILE A 105 2.59 -2.63 27.24
N PRO A 106 2.09 -2.51 28.49
CA PRO A 106 2.74 -1.70 29.52
C PRO A 106 4.20 -2.11 29.70
N ILE A 107 5.08 -1.18 30.05
CA ILE A 107 6.51 -1.47 30.23
C ILE A 107 6.71 -2.56 31.30
N GLU A 108 5.83 -2.58 32.30
CA GLU A 108 5.81 -3.55 33.38
C GLU A 108 5.46 -4.97 32.92
N GLU A 109 4.72 -5.08 31.81
CA GLU A 109 4.28 -6.35 31.20
C GLU A 109 5.13 -6.73 29.98
N MET A 110 6.14 -5.91 29.63
CA MET A 110 7.07 -6.26 28.55
C MET A 110 7.84 -7.53 28.93
N PRO A 111 7.76 -8.60 28.12
CA PRO A 111 8.48 -9.82 28.42
C PRO A 111 9.98 -9.56 28.40
N LYS A 112 10.68 -9.99 29.45
CA LYS A 112 12.14 -9.86 29.52
C LYS A 112 12.76 -10.74 28.45
N ILE A 113 13.86 -10.28 27.87
CA ILE A 113 14.53 -10.98 26.78
C ILE A 113 14.98 -12.39 27.18
N GLU A 114 15.30 -12.58 28.47
CA GLU A 114 15.64 -13.86 29.07
C GLU A 114 14.47 -14.84 29.04
N ASP A 115 13.25 -14.35 29.30
CA ASP A 115 12.03 -15.14 29.30
C ASP A 115 11.60 -15.53 27.87
N ILE A 116 11.81 -14.65 26.89
CA ILE A 116 11.54 -14.93 25.46
C ILE A 116 12.47 -16.01 24.92
N LEU A 117 13.75 -15.94 25.28
CA LEU A 117 14.79 -16.81 24.76
C LEU A 117 14.97 -18.10 25.58
N GLY A 118 14.28 -18.23 26.72
CA GLY A 118 14.40 -19.38 27.63
C GLY A 118 15.77 -19.48 28.30
N ILE A 119 16.46 -18.35 28.51
CA ILE A 119 17.80 -18.29 29.09
C ILE A 119 17.68 -17.84 30.55
N PRO A 120 18.46 -18.40 31.50
CA PRO A 120 18.42 -17.95 32.89
C PRO A 120 18.69 -16.45 33.02
N ALA A 121 17.89 -15.78 33.86
CA ALA A 121 17.97 -14.36 34.12
C ALA A 121 19.39 -13.92 34.54
N GLY A 122 19.91 -12.84 33.95
CA GLY A 122 21.25 -12.32 34.25
C GLY A 122 22.41 -12.91 33.43
N THR A 123 22.11 -13.69 32.38
CA THR A 123 23.14 -14.24 31.46
C THR A 123 23.63 -13.19 30.44
N LEU A 124 22.82 -12.17 30.15
CA LEU A 124 23.21 -11.03 29.32
C LEU A 124 23.80 -9.93 30.22
N LYS A 125 25.13 -9.83 30.22
CA LYS A 125 25.87 -8.68 30.75
C LYS A 125 26.24 -7.74 29.61
#